data_AF-A0A317UZ68-F1
#
_entry.id   AF-A0A317UZ68-F1
#
_cell.length_a   1.000
_cell.length_b   1.000
_cell.length_c   1.000
_cell.angle_alpha   90.00
_cell.angle_beta   90.00
_cell.angle_gamma   90.00
#
_symmetry.space_group_name_H-M   'P 1'
#
loop_
_entity.id
_entity.type
_entity.pdbx_description
1 polymer ?
#
loop_
_entity_poly.entity_id
_entity_poly.type
_entity_poly.pdbx_seq_one_letter_code
_entity_poly.pdbx_strand_id
1 'polypeptide(L)'
;MALSGCSRWRLRQSYHLCLFYITGFLSFLCIIIIWYCVNTDRDYVHPLLTQLIPAGHCACQTSTTFQCASCLTCSHPGLVQQLSPGPAWEFQPARDSSNEGLDRAQCTNAFPGLFEDVVRATGFWKSQGALAMDDLDEIPLAYGMARAFIHAGELYVVAARSKGEDHRRKIVAVLSSIHRALVADANRTSQRDIEFVFSVEDKVEDVTNSDHPVWTLARSATEEAVWLMPDFGFWAWENIQNSIGPYDQVVNRIKRADIPWSEKKPQLVWRGKPSFAPKLRRALMEAARDQPWGDVKQVDWDQRTNIIPMEDHCQYMFIAHVEGRSYSASLKYRQACNSVIVAHKLQYIQHHHYLLVPDGPQQNYVEVERDFSDLSDKLEPLLADPSLAERIANNSVRTFRERYLTKAAEACYWRRLFEGYGSVWNSSVPVWSEAYQRERGLRYESFLLMDSQLMFEFDALRLSY
;
A
#
# COMPACT_ATOMS: atom_id res chain seq x y z
N MET A 1 53.07 34.98 -52.69
CA MET A 1 53.01 34.09 -51.51
C MET A 1 51.57 33.63 -51.35
N ALA A 2 51.35 32.31 -51.45
CA ALA A 2 50.02 31.70 -51.42
C ALA A 2 49.40 31.81 -50.02
N LEU A 3 48.11 32.17 -49.97
CA LEU A 3 47.29 32.19 -48.76
C LEU A 3 47.04 30.75 -48.30
N SER A 4 47.77 30.33 -47.27
CA SER A 4 47.53 29.13 -46.49
C SER A 4 46.29 29.33 -45.61
N GLY A 5 45.11 28.96 -46.10
CA GLY A 5 43.90 29.03 -45.27
C GLY A 5 42.62 28.55 -45.96
N CYS A 6 42.42 27.22 -46.05
CA CYS A 6 41.06 26.66 -46.24
C CYS A 6 40.93 25.13 -46.03
N SER A 7 42.03 24.37 -45.99
CA SER A 7 41.99 22.90 -45.85
C SER A 7 41.65 22.43 -44.43
N ARG A 8 42.15 23.10 -43.38
CA ARG A 8 41.92 22.69 -41.97
C ARG A 8 40.47 22.83 -41.50
N TRP A 9 39.68 23.72 -42.11
CA TRP A 9 38.29 23.96 -41.71
C TRP A 9 37.33 22.85 -42.17
N ARG A 10 37.47 22.34 -43.41
CA ARG A 10 36.65 21.22 -43.91
C ARG A 10 36.90 19.90 -43.16
N LEU A 11 38.16 19.59 -42.84
CA LEU A 11 38.51 18.40 -42.04
C LEU A 11 37.97 18.47 -40.61
N ARG A 12 38.03 19.64 -39.96
CA ARG A 12 37.40 19.86 -38.63
C ARG A 12 35.89 19.68 -38.70
N GLN A 13 35.24 20.22 -39.72
CA GLN A 13 33.78 20.10 -39.88
C GLN A 13 33.33 18.64 -40.07
N SER A 14 34.05 17.84 -40.88
CA SER A 14 33.79 16.39 -41.00
C SER A 14 34.04 15.63 -39.70
N TYR A 15 35.07 15.99 -38.92
CA TYR A 15 35.34 15.37 -37.63
C TYR A 15 34.25 15.69 -36.60
N HIS A 16 33.80 16.95 -36.53
CA HIS A 16 32.70 17.35 -35.65
C HIS A 16 31.37 16.69 -36.05
N LEU A 17 31.10 16.54 -37.35
CA LEU A 17 29.91 15.85 -37.85
C LEU A 17 29.96 14.35 -37.51
N CYS A 18 31.11 13.70 -37.71
CA CYS A 18 31.31 12.29 -37.37
C CYS A 18 31.20 12.06 -35.86
N LEU A 19 31.82 12.92 -35.05
CA LEU A 19 31.68 12.89 -33.59
C LEU A 19 30.21 13.05 -33.18
N PHE A 20 29.47 13.98 -33.79
CA PHE A 20 28.04 14.19 -33.54
C PHE A 20 27.20 12.94 -33.85
N TYR A 21 27.44 12.28 -34.98
CA TYR A 21 26.76 11.03 -35.33
C TYR A 21 27.12 9.88 -34.38
N ILE A 22 28.39 9.75 -33.99
CA ILE A 22 28.83 8.73 -33.02
C ILE A 22 28.17 8.99 -31.67
N THR A 23 28.18 10.24 -31.17
CA THR A 23 27.51 10.58 -29.91
C THR A 23 26.01 10.33 -29.98
N GLY A 24 25.35 10.71 -31.09
CA GLY A 24 23.92 10.48 -31.27
C GLY A 24 23.57 8.99 -31.31
N PHE A 25 24.38 8.18 -32.01
CA PHE A 25 24.20 6.73 -32.06
C PHE A 25 24.42 6.08 -30.69
N LEU A 26 25.46 6.47 -29.96
CA LEU A 26 25.72 5.98 -28.61
C LEU A 26 24.60 6.37 -27.64
N SER A 27 24.13 7.61 -27.69
CA SER A 27 23.00 8.05 -26.87
C SER A 27 21.73 7.27 -27.19
N PHE A 28 21.43 7.04 -28.47
CA PHE A 28 20.28 6.23 -28.89
C PHE A 28 20.40 4.78 -28.41
N LEU A 29 21.58 4.17 -28.53
CA LEU A 29 21.84 2.83 -28.03
C LEU A 29 21.68 2.76 -26.51
N CYS A 30 22.21 3.73 -25.76
CA CYS A 30 22.03 3.82 -24.31
C CYS A 30 20.55 3.94 -23.93
N ILE A 31 19.76 4.75 -24.64
CA ILE A 31 18.32 4.88 -24.42
C ILE A 31 17.61 3.54 -24.63
N ILE A 32 17.92 2.83 -25.72
CA ILE A 32 17.34 1.50 -25.99
C ILE A 32 17.71 0.51 -24.90
N ILE A 33 18.97 0.49 -24.47
CA ILE A 33 19.45 -0.42 -23.41
C ILE A 33 18.72 -0.13 -22.09
N ILE A 34 18.64 1.13 -21.68
CA ILE A 34 17.94 1.52 -20.45
C ILE A 34 16.45 1.16 -20.55
N TRP A 35 15.81 1.52 -21.66
CA TRP A 35 14.40 1.18 -21.91
C TRP A 35 14.16 -0.33 -21.82
N TYR A 36 15.02 -1.13 -22.45
CA TYR A 36 14.95 -2.59 -22.37
C TYR A 36 15.10 -3.08 -20.93
N CYS A 37 16.11 -2.60 -20.18
CA CYS A 37 16.37 -3.05 -18.83
C CYS A 37 15.25 -2.69 -17.84
N VAL A 38 14.60 -1.54 -18.05
CA VAL A 38 13.46 -1.07 -17.25
C VAL A 38 12.19 -1.87 -17.53
N ASN A 39 11.94 -2.23 -18.80
CA ASN A 39 10.65 -2.81 -19.21
C ASN A 39 10.68 -4.35 -19.38
N THR A 40 11.85 -4.97 -19.41
CA THR A 40 11.96 -6.43 -19.54
C THR A 40 11.57 -7.12 -18.24
N ASP A 41 10.79 -8.19 -18.34
CA ASP A 41 10.46 -9.10 -17.24
C ASP A 41 11.31 -10.38 -17.27
N ARG A 42 12.36 -10.44 -18.09
CA ARG A 42 13.23 -11.62 -18.16
C ARG A 42 13.92 -11.94 -16.83
N ASP A 43 14.09 -13.24 -16.59
CA ASP A 43 14.78 -13.81 -15.43
C ASP A 43 16.18 -13.24 -15.21
N TYR A 44 16.94 -13.17 -16.30
CA TYR A 44 18.32 -12.73 -16.28
C TYR A 44 18.52 -11.49 -17.15
N VAL A 45 19.14 -10.49 -16.55
CA VAL A 45 19.72 -9.32 -17.22
C VAL A 45 21.12 -9.17 -16.66
N HIS A 46 22.11 -9.00 -17.55
CA HIS A 46 23.50 -8.96 -17.13
C HIS A 46 23.75 -7.86 -16.06
N PRO A 47 24.50 -8.13 -14.97
CA PRO A 47 24.68 -7.19 -13.86
C PRO A 47 25.19 -5.80 -14.27
N LEU A 48 26.07 -5.72 -15.27
CA LEU A 48 26.52 -4.41 -15.80
C LEU A 48 25.37 -3.55 -16.35
N LEU A 49 24.32 -4.18 -16.89
CA LEU A 49 23.15 -3.49 -17.41
C LEU A 49 22.17 -3.12 -16.31
N THR A 50 22.07 -3.93 -15.24
CA THR A 50 21.19 -3.60 -14.11
C THR A 50 21.68 -2.38 -13.33
N GLN A 51 22.98 -2.10 -13.33
CA GLN A 51 23.56 -0.86 -12.79
C GLN A 51 23.12 0.40 -13.54
N LEU A 52 22.74 0.27 -14.82
CA LEU A 52 22.24 1.38 -15.65
C LEU A 52 20.75 1.67 -15.41
N ILE A 53 20.05 0.81 -14.67
CA ILE A 53 18.65 1.02 -14.35
C ILE A 53 18.57 2.21 -13.38
N PRO A 54 17.88 3.30 -13.76
CA PRO A 54 17.69 4.42 -12.87
C PRO A 54 16.92 3.94 -11.63
N ALA A 55 17.30 4.44 -10.45
CA ALA A 55 16.57 4.15 -9.21
C ALA A 55 15.15 4.75 -9.19
N GLY A 56 14.73 5.47 -10.25
CA GLY A 56 13.57 6.36 -10.24
C GLY A 56 13.90 7.68 -9.53
N HIS A 57 12.94 8.59 -9.41
CA HIS A 57 13.06 9.87 -8.68
C HIS A 57 13.35 9.72 -7.16
N CYS A 58 13.73 8.54 -6.69
CA CYS A 58 14.11 8.28 -5.31
C CYS A 58 15.50 7.67 -5.28
N ALA A 59 16.51 8.52 -5.41
CA ALA A 59 17.81 8.22 -4.85
C ALA A 59 17.63 7.91 -3.35
N CYS A 60 18.42 6.95 -2.88
CA CYS A 60 18.51 6.36 -1.55
C CYS A 60 18.71 7.35 -0.38
N GLN A 61 17.89 8.39 -0.24
CA GLN A 61 18.01 9.41 0.81
C GLN A 61 16.96 9.29 1.92
N THR A 62 15.90 8.51 1.70
CA THR A 62 14.87 8.25 2.72
C THR A 62 14.50 6.77 2.70
N SER A 63 15.08 6.00 3.62
CA SER A 63 14.44 4.77 4.10
C SER A 63 13.48 5.19 5.21
N THR A 64 12.24 4.70 5.18
CA THR A 64 11.41 4.77 6.38
C THR A 64 11.98 3.78 7.37
N THR A 65 12.94 4.21 8.19
CA THR A 65 13.23 3.50 9.43
C THR A 65 12.02 3.76 10.31
N PHE A 66 11.11 2.78 10.41
CA PHE A 66 10.00 2.88 11.34
C PHE A 66 10.58 2.89 12.75
N GLN A 67 10.80 4.07 13.33
CA GLN A 67 11.14 4.22 14.74
C GLN A 67 9.92 3.96 15.66
N CYS A 68 8.95 3.17 15.21
CA CYS A 68 7.71 2.92 15.93
C CYS A 68 7.87 1.75 16.91
N ALA A 69 8.79 1.91 17.86
CA ALA A 69 8.76 1.18 19.12
C ALA A 69 7.71 1.75 20.11
N SER A 70 6.95 2.78 19.71
CA SER A 70 6.12 3.59 20.61
C SER A 70 4.83 2.92 21.10
N CYS A 71 4.49 1.69 20.67
CA CYS A 71 3.23 1.11 21.15
C CYS A 71 3.12 -0.42 21.30
N LEU A 72 4.08 -1.24 20.84
CA LEU A 72 4.02 -2.71 21.05
C LEU A 72 4.72 -3.16 22.34
N THR A 73 5.63 -2.34 22.88
CA THR A 73 6.33 -2.57 24.16
C THR A 73 5.79 -1.73 25.31
N CYS A 74 4.93 -0.73 25.06
CA CYS A 74 4.35 0.15 26.07
C CYS A 74 3.18 -0.46 26.86
N SER A 75 3.21 -1.78 27.09
CA SER A 75 2.45 -2.40 28.17
C SER A 75 3.13 -2.06 29.52
N HIS A 76 3.22 -0.77 29.86
CA HIS A 76 3.57 -0.35 31.21
C HIS A 76 2.29 -0.12 32.02
N PRO A 77 2.08 -0.85 33.13
CA PRO A 77 0.92 -0.69 34.00
C PRO A 77 1.09 0.59 34.80
N GLY A 78 0.68 1.73 34.23
CA GLY A 78 0.86 3.00 34.93
C GLY A 78 0.37 4.19 34.14
N LEU A 79 -0.96 4.29 33.96
CA LEU A 79 -1.76 5.53 33.89
C LEU A 79 -3.20 5.24 33.42
N VAL A 80 -3.80 4.17 33.93
CA VAL A 80 -5.26 4.05 33.98
C VAL A 80 -5.62 4.16 35.46
N GLN A 81 -6.21 5.28 35.84
CA GLN A 81 -6.87 5.41 37.14
C GLN A 81 -7.99 4.34 37.14
N GLN A 82 -7.73 3.23 37.84
CA GLN A 82 -8.68 2.14 38.02
C GLN A 82 -9.92 2.66 38.74
N LEU A 83 -10.99 2.88 37.98
CA LEU A 83 -12.34 2.94 38.50
C LEU A 83 -12.99 1.57 38.25
N SER A 84 -12.87 0.70 39.26
CA SER A 84 -13.73 -0.44 39.62
C SER A 84 -13.79 -1.70 38.72
N PRO A 85 -14.08 -2.88 39.31
CA PRO A 85 -13.66 -4.18 38.80
C PRO A 85 -14.83 -4.94 38.12
N GLY A 86 -14.99 -4.73 36.82
CA GLY A 86 -15.43 -5.81 35.93
C GLY A 86 -14.20 -6.52 35.36
N PRO A 87 -14.29 -7.76 34.87
CA PRO A 87 -13.19 -8.31 34.09
C PRO A 87 -12.94 -7.36 32.91
N ALA A 88 -11.73 -6.79 32.85
CA ALA A 88 -11.34 -5.92 31.76
C ALA A 88 -11.51 -6.70 30.44
N TRP A 89 -12.31 -6.18 29.51
CA TRP A 89 -12.51 -6.81 28.22
C TRP A 89 -11.16 -6.96 27.50
N GLU A 90 -10.86 -8.16 26.99
CA GLU A 90 -9.65 -8.45 26.23
C GLU A 90 -10.04 -9.02 24.86
N PHE A 91 -9.31 -8.60 23.82
CA PHE A 91 -9.51 -9.08 22.46
C PHE A 91 -9.13 -10.55 22.35
N GLN A 92 -10.09 -11.38 21.95
CA GLN A 92 -9.91 -12.80 21.70
C GLN A 92 -10.11 -13.06 20.20
N PRO A 93 -9.07 -13.46 19.44
CA PRO A 93 -9.16 -13.63 17.99
C PRO A 93 -10.37 -14.47 17.53
N ALA A 94 -10.64 -15.59 18.20
CA ALA A 94 -11.75 -16.48 17.83
C ALA A 94 -13.15 -15.84 18.00
N ARG A 95 -13.30 -14.88 18.91
CA ARG A 95 -14.56 -14.20 19.22
C ARG A 95 -14.70 -12.89 18.45
N ASP A 96 -13.61 -12.11 18.40
CA ASP A 96 -13.67 -10.69 18.08
C ASP A 96 -13.12 -10.34 16.69
N SER A 97 -12.36 -11.22 16.02
CA SER A 97 -11.71 -10.88 14.74
C SER A 97 -12.69 -10.45 13.64
N SER A 98 -13.90 -11.00 13.68
CA SER A 98 -14.96 -10.71 12.71
C SER A 98 -15.99 -9.71 13.24
N ASN A 99 -15.82 -9.19 14.47
CA ASN A 99 -16.74 -8.23 15.06
C ASN A 99 -16.41 -6.81 14.57
N GLU A 100 -17.06 -6.38 13.50
CA GLU A 100 -16.88 -5.05 12.93
C GLU A 100 -17.47 -3.94 13.83
N GLY A 101 -18.36 -4.31 14.76
CA GLY A 101 -19.08 -3.43 15.67
C GLY A 101 -18.44 -3.24 17.05
N LEU A 102 -17.15 -3.56 17.22
CA LEU A 102 -16.43 -3.23 18.46
C LEU A 102 -16.57 -1.73 18.76
N ASP A 103 -16.87 -1.35 20.00
CA ASP A 103 -16.99 0.06 20.37
C ASP A 103 -15.63 0.78 20.38
N ARG A 104 -15.64 2.11 20.59
CA ARG A 104 -14.42 2.93 20.57
C ARG A 104 -13.39 2.51 21.63
N ALA A 105 -13.83 2.12 22.83
CA ALA A 105 -12.94 1.68 23.90
C ALA A 105 -12.34 0.31 23.57
N GLN A 106 -13.15 -0.60 23.04
CA GLN A 106 -12.71 -1.90 22.54
C GLN A 106 -11.71 -1.77 21.39
N CYS A 107 -11.96 -0.93 20.39
CA CYS A 107 -11.01 -0.66 19.30
C CYS A 107 -9.66 -0.14 19.84
N THR A 108 -9.70 0.82 20.77
CA THR A 108 -8.50 1.42 21.36
C THR A 108 -7.68 0.39 22.15
N ASN A 109 -8.35 -0.46 22.93
CA ASN A 109 -7.70 -1.53 23.69
C ASN A 109 -7.18 -2.67 22.79
N ALA A 110 -7.95 -3.03 21.77
CA ALA A 110 -7.63 -4.14 20.88
C ALA A 110 -6.48 -3.82 19.92
N PHE A 111 -6.35 -2.57 19.46
CA PHE A 111 -5.44 -2.25 18.35
C PHE A 111 -4.46 -1.10 18.66
N PRO A 112 -3.66 -1.19 19.74
CA PRO A 112 -2.60 -0.21 19.99
C PRO A 112 -1.60 -0.19 18.81
N GLY A 113 -1.16 1.01 18.42
CA GLY A 113 -0.27 1.22 17.27
C GLY A 113 -0.92 1.17 15.88
N LEU A 114 -2.17 0.70 15.75
CA LEU A 114 -2.84 0.62 14.44
C LEU A 114 -3.20 2.01 13.89
N PHE A 115 -3.38 3.00 14.76
CA PHE A 115 -3.91 4.31 14.40
C PHE A 115 -2.84 5.42 14.29
N GLU A 116 -1.56 5.04 14.28
CA GLU A 116 -0.44 6.00 14.29
C GLU A 116 -0.47 6.97 13.11
N ASP A 117 -0.80 6.51 11.89
CA ASP A 117 -0.88 7.41 10.74
C ASP A 117 -2.01 8.44 10.85
N VAL A 118 -3.16 8.03 11.42
CA VAL A 118 -4.29 8.92 11.69
C VAL A 118 -3.88 10.01 12.69
N VAL A 119 -3.16 9.63 13.75
CA VAL A 119 -2.66 10.58 14.76
C VAL A 119 -1.66 11.55 14.12
N ARG A 120 -0.72 11.05 13.30
CA ARG A 120 0.23 11.87 12.56
C ARG A 120 -0.47 12.87 11.64
N ALA A 121 -1.37 12.41 10.77
CA ALA A 121 -2.08 13.27 9.82
C ALA A 121 -2.92 14.34 10.54
N THR A 122 -3.58 13.96 11.64
CA THR A 122 -4.30 14.90 12.51
C THR A 122 -3.36 15.96 13.09
N GLY A 123 -2.17 15.56 13.55
CA GLY A 123 -1.15 16.48 14.09
C GLY A 123 -0.64 17.47 13.04
N PHE A 124 -0.37 16.98 11.82
CA PHE A 124 0.02 17.83 10.68
C PHE A 124 -1.06 18.86 10.36
N TRP A 125 -2.31 18.46 10.14
CA TRP A 125 -3.38 19.40 9.78
C TRP A 125 -3.72 20.39 10.90
N LYS A 126 -3.53 20.01 12.17
CA LYS A 126 -3.60 20.99 13.28
C LYS A 126 -2.51 22.05 13.20
N SER A 127 -1.29 21.70 12.82
CA SER A 127 -0.20 22.66 12.67
C SER A 127 -0.37 23.57 11.45
N GLN A 128 -1.10 23.11 10.42
CA GLN A 128 -1.47 23.91 9.25
C GLN A 128 -2.71 24.80 9.45
N GLY A 129 -3.35 24.77 10.63
CA GLY A 129 -4.51 25.63 10.91
C GLY A 129 -5.88 25.02 10.64
N ALA A 130 -5.94 23.68 10.50
CA ALA A 130 -7.12 22.86 10.16
C ALA A 130 -7.40 22.76 8.65
N LEU A 131 -8.16 21.72 8.30
CA LEU A 131 -8.57 21.37 6.94
C LEU A 131 -9.90 22.07 6.61
N ALA A 132 -10.03 22.63 5.41
CA ALA A 132 -11.23 23.31 4.93
C ALA A 132 -11.72 22.74 3.59
N MET A 133 -12.91 23.18 3.18
CA MET A 133 -13.48 22.83 1.88
C MET A 133 -12.59 23.27 0.71
N ASP A 134 -11.95 24.45 0.83
CA ASP A 134 -11.08 25.01 -0.21
C ASP A 134 -9.90 24.07 -0.53
N ASP A 135 -9.34 23.39 0.48
CA ASP A 135 -8.28 22.39 0.30
C ASP A 135 -8.73 21.20 -0.56
N LEU A 136 -10.04 20.88 -0.57
CA LEU A 136 -10.62 19.83 -1.42
C LEU A 136 -10.97 20.35 -2.81
N ASP A 137 -11.39 21.60 -2.92
CA ASP A 137 -11.78 22.22 -4.18
C ASP A 137 -10.56 22.48 -5.09
N GLU A 138 -9.37 22.60 -4.51
CA GLU A 138 -8.09 22.66 -5.25
C GLU A 138 -7.67 21.32 -5.87
N ILE A 139 -8.28 20.20 -5.47
CA ILE A 139 -7.90 18.87 -5.95
C ILE A 139 -8.56 18.58 -7.31
N PRO A 140 -7.81 18.51 -8.43
CA PRO A 140 -8.38 18.05 -9.68
C PRO A 140 -8.72 16.56 -9.59
N LEU A 141 -9.97 16.20 -9.81
CA LEU A 141 -10.39 14.80 -9.78
C LEU A 141 -9.85 14.07 -11.03
N ALA A 142 -8.81 13.27 -10.84
CA ALA A 142 -8.20 12.43 -11.86
C ALA A 142 -8.86 11.04 -11.93
N TYR A 143 -8.52 10.25 -12.95
CA TYR A 143 -8.94 8.85 -13.00
C TYR A 143 -8.38 8.06 -11.82
N GLY A 144 -9.20 7.20 -11.22
CA GLY A 144 -8.86 6.49 -9.99
C GLY A 144 -9.23 7.24 -8.71
N MET A 145 -9.90 8.39 -8.81
CA MET A 145 -10.31 9.18 -7.65
C MET A 145 -11.83 9.26 -7.48
N ALA A 146 -12.27 9.46 -6.24
CA ALA A 146 -13.64 9.80 -5.91
C ALA A 146 -13.71 10.85 -4.81
N ARG A 147 -14.73 11.71 -4.88
CA ARG A 147 -15.12 12.68 -3.85
C ARG A 147 -16.41 12.22 -3.21
N ALA A 148 -16.44 12.16 -1.90
CA ALA A 148 -17.57 11.66 -1.12
C ALA A 148 -17.69 12.44 0.18
N PHE A 149 -18.87 12.43 0.78
CA PHE A 149 -19.08 12.97 2.11
C PHE A 149 -19.90 12.03 2.99
N ILE A 150 -19.70 12.17 4.29
CA ILE A 150 -20.52 11.55 5.33
C ILE A 150 -21.36 12.66 5.94
N HIS A 151 -22.67 12.48 5.92
CA HIS A 151 -23.63 13.40 6.54
C HIS A 151 -24.63 12.62 7.37
N ALA A 152 -24.81 13.01 8.64
CA ALA A 152 -25.70 12.36 9.59
C ALA A 152 -25.47 10.83 9.70
N GLY A 153 -24.21 10.40 9.58
CA GLY A 153 -23.80 8.98 9.64
C GLY A 153 -24.02 8.18 8.36
N GLU A 154 -24.35 8.83 7.24
CA GLU A 154 -24.68 8.19 5.97
C GLU A 154 -23.71 8.63 4.86
N LEU A 155 -23.36 7.71 3.94
CA LEU A 155 -22.35 7.93 2.89
C LEU A 155 -22.99 8.41 1.58
N TYR A 156 -22.43 9.47 1.01
CA TYR A 156 -22.84 10.06 -0.27
C TYR A 156 -21.65 10.19 -1.20
N VAL A 157 -21.85 9.83 -2.47
CA VAL A 157 -20.85 9.99 -3.55
C VAL A 157 -21.16 11.28 -4.31
N VAL A 158 -20.20 12.20 -4.36
CA VAL A 158 -20.32 13.47 -5.09
C VAL A 158 -19.90 13.28 -6.53
N ALA A 159 -18.70 12.73 -6.72
CA ALA A 159 -18.14 12.48 -8.03
C ALA A 159 -17.17 11.28 -7.98
N ALA A 160 -17.07 10.52 -9.07
CA ALA A 160 -16.14 9.41 -9.20
C ALA A 160 -15.65 9.32 -10.65
N ARG A 161 -14.34 9.17 -10.83
CA ARG A 161 -13.72 9.05 -12.15
C ARG A 161 -12.97 7.74 -12.27
N SER A 162 -13.45 6.88 -13.16
CA SER A 162 -12.87 5.57 -13.45
C SER A 162 -12.47 5.51 -14.91
N LYS A 163 -11.20 5.16 -15.18
CA LYS A 163 -10.73 4.93 -16.55
C LYS A 163 -11.36 3.69 -17.19
N GLY A 164 -11.85 2.77 -16.35
CA GLY A 164 -12.52 1.54 -16.75
C GLY A 164 -12.90 0.70 -15.55
N GLU A 165 -13.22 -0.57 -15.79
CA GLU A 165 -13.78 -1.48 -14.79
C GLU A 165 -12.90 -1.68 -13.55
N ASP A 166 -11.58 -1.78 -13.70
CA ASP A 166 -10.70 -2.00 -12.55
C ASP A 166 -10.72 -0.82 -11.57
N HIS A 167 -10.66 0.42 -12.07
CA HIS A 167 -10.79 1.62 -11.22
C HIS A 167 -12.17 1.67 -10.56
N ARG A 168 -13.23 1.43 -11.34
CA ARG A 168 -14.61 1.43 -10.83
C ARG A 168 -14.78 0.45 -9.68
N ARG A 169 -14.30 -0.79 -9.83
CA ARG A 169 -14.41 -1.84 -8.80
C ARG A 169 -13.62 -1.51 -7.55
N LYS A 170 -12.41 -0.95 -7.69
CA LYS A 170 -11.61 -0.50 -6.55
C LYS A 170 -12.28 0.65 -5.79
N ILE A 171 -12.83 1.64 -6.51
CA ILE A 171 -13.58 2.76 -5.91
C ILE A 171 -14.80 2.23 -5.14
N VAL A 172 -15.59 1.35 -5.77
CA VAL A 172 -16.76 0.73 -5.13
C VAL A 172 -16.36 -0.09 -3.90
N ALA A 173 -15.25 -0.83 -3.96
CA ALA A 173 -14.73 -1.59 -2.82
C ALA A 173 -14.33 -0.69 -1.63
N VAL A 174 -13.66 0.43 -1.88
CA VAL A 174 -13.35 1.42 -0.83
C VAL A 174 -14.63 1.99 -0.23
N LEU A 175 -15.59 2.43 -1.06
CA LEU A 175 -16.88 2.94 -0.59
C LEU A 175 -17.67 1.89 0.19
N SER A 176 -17.60 0.61 -0.21
CA SER A 176 -18.21 -0.52 0.52
C SER A 176 -17.60 -0.69 1.90
N SER A 177 -16.27 -0.61 2.02
CA SER A 177 -15.59 -0.70 3.32
C SER A 177 -15.93 0.49 4.22
N ILE A 178 -16.03 1.70 3.68
CA ILE A 178 -16.49 2.89 4.41
C ILE A 178 -17.92 2.70 4.90
N HIS A 179 -18.85 2.29 4.03
CA HIS A 179 -20.25 2.05 4.38
C HIS A 179 -20.40 0.99 5.47
N ARG A 180 -19.66 -0.11 5.39
CA ARG A 180 -19.63 -1.15 6.42
C ARG A 180 -19.12 -0.64 7.77
N ALA A 181 -18.09 0.21 7.77
CA ALA A 181 -17.57 0.81 8.99
C ALA A 181 -18.55 1.79 9.64
N LEU A 182 -19.30 2.58 8.83
CA LEU A 182 -20.38 3.45 9.31
C LEU A 182 -21.55 2.63 9.86
N VAL A 183 -22.02 1.68 9.04
CA VAL A 183 -22.70 0.43 9.37
C VAL A 183 -22.68 0.06 10.85
N ALA A 184 -21.47 -0.36 11.23
CA ALA A 184 -21.14 -1.00 12.47
C ALA A 184 -20.91 -0.03 13.65
N ASP A 185 -20.82 1.28 13.42
CA ASP A 185 -20.74 2.27 14.50
C ASP A 185 -22.15 2.62 15.03
N ALA A 186 -22.44 2.16 16.24
CA ALA A 186 -23.68 2.50 16.95
C ALA A 186 -23.86 4.01 17.17
N ASN A 187 -22.76 4.79 17.15
CA ASN A 187 -22.76 6.23 17.34
C ASN A 187 -22.59 7.02 16.03
N ARG A 188 -22.74 6.39 14.85
CA ARG A 188 -22.45 7.00 13.54
C ARG A 188 -23.16 8.34 13.31
N THR A 189 -24.38 8.51 13.81
CA THR A 189 -25.18 9.74 13.64
C THR A 189 -24.71 10.90 14.52
N SER A 190 -23.89 10.62 15.54
CA SER A 190 -23.27 11.63 16.41
C SER A 190 -21.89 12.05 15.94
N GLN A 191 -21.34 11.38 14.91
CA GLN A 191 -20.05 11.75 14.33
C GLN A 191 -20.17 13.04 13.52
N ARG A 192 -19.05 13.76 13.39
CA ARG A 192 -19.01 14.99 12.61
C ARG A 192 -19.19 14.69 11.13
N ASP A 193 -20.00 15.50 10.45
CA ASP A 193 -20.06 15.51 9.00
C ASP A 193 -18.71 15.92 8.40
N ILE A 194 -18.25 15.16 7.41
CA ILE A 194 -16.97 15.38 6.73
C ILE A 194 -17.13 15.15 5.23
N GLU A 195 -16.36 15.89 4.44
CA GLU A 195 -16.17 15.64 3.02
C GLU A 195 -14.71 15.31 2.76
N PHE A 196 -14.44 14.40 1.82
CA PHE A 196 -13.10 13.92 1.54
C PHE A 196 -12.96 13.49 0.08
N VAL A 197 -11.71 13.44 -0.36
CA VAL A 197 -11.30 12.90 -1.66
C VAL A 197 -10.36 11.74 -1.42
N PHE A 198 -10.56 10.63 -2.12
CA PHE A 198 -9.66 9.47 -2.05
C PHE A 198 -9.21 9.02 -3.43
N SER A 199 -8.06 8.34 -3.46
CA SER A 199 -7.47 7.77 -4.67
C SER A 199 -7.19 6.28 -4.50
N VAL A 200 -7.52 5.50 -5.53
CA VAL A 200 -7.16 4.07 -5.65
C VAL A 200 -5.92 3.84 -6.52
N GLU A 201 -5.23 4.91 -6.92
CA GLU A 201 -3.96 4.81 -7.62
C GLU A 201 -2.81 4.44 -6.68
N ASP A 202 -1.74 3.89 -7.26
CA ASP A 202 -0.58 3.43 -6.53
C ASP A 202 0.19 4.58 -5.86
N LYS A 203 0.20 5.77 -6.47
CA LYS A 203 1.00 6.92 -6.01
C LYS A 203 0.19 8.21 -6.00
N VAL A 204 0.56 9.12 -5.09
CA VAL A 204 0.00 10.47 -5.00
C VAL A 204 0.35 11.26 -6.26
N GLU A 205 1.63 11.26 -6.65
CA GLU A 205 2.17 11.97 -7.82
C GLU A 205 1.50 11.58 -9.16
N ASP A 206 0.87 10.40 -9.24
CA ASP A 206 0.16 9.95 -10.44
C ASP A 206 -1.18 10.69 -10.64
N VAL A 207 -1.74 11.31 -9.57
CA VAL A 207 -3.07 11.94 -9.60
C VAL A 207 -3.10 13.37 -9.08
N THR A 208 -2.19 13.74 -8.18
CA THR A 208 -2.23 15.01 -7.48
C THR A 208 -0.88 15.36 -6.83
N ASN A 209 -0.79 16.44 -6.04
CA ASN A 209 0.44 16.83 -5.34
C ASN A 209 0.46 16.35 -3.88
N SER A 210 1.64 16.37 -3.25
CA SER A 210 1.84 15.93 -1.87
C SER A 210 1.24 16.85 -0.80
N ASP A 211 0.76 18.03 -1.18
CA ASP A 211 0.21 19.04 -0.28
C ASP A 211 -1.32 18.88 -0.12
N HIS A 212 -1.95 18.11 -1.00
CA HIS A 212 -3.39 17.87 -0.96
C HIS A 212 -3.80 16.81 0.08
N PRO A 213 -4.93 17.00 0.80
CA PRO A 213 -5.48 16.12 1.85
C PRO A 213 -6.15 14.84 1.32
N VAL A 214 -5.60 14.21 0.28
CA VAL A 214 -6.19 13.02 -0.33
C VAL A 214 -6.00 11.77 0.55
N TRP A 215 -7.01 10.90 0.60
CA TRP A 215 -6.89 9.58 1.23
C TRP A 215 -6.33 8.57 0.24
N THR A 216 -5.25 7.87 0.61
CA THR A 216 -4.49 7.01 -0.31
C THR A 216 -4.15 5.65 0.29
N LEU A 217 -3.85 4.68 -0.57
CA LEU A 217 -3.55 3.30 -0.20
C LEU A 217 -2.15 3.17 0.44
N ALA A 218 -1.24 4.05 0.04
CA ALA A 218 0.11 4.17 0.56
C ALA A 218 0.64 5.60 0.35
N ARG A 219 1.67 5.97 1.13
CA ARG A 219 2.37 7.25 1.02
C ARG A 219 3.86 7.08 1.32
N SER A 220 4.68 7.99 0.83
CA SER A 220 6.06 8.20 1.29
C SER A 220 6.09 9.00 2.60
N ALA A 221 7.25 9.02 3.26
CA ALA A 221 7.44 9.78 4.49
C ALA A 221 7.22 11.30 4.29
N THR A 222 7.51 11.82 3.10
CA THR A 222 7.44 13.25 2.77
C THR A 222 6.04 13.73 2.38
N GLU A 223 5.11 12.81 2.09
CA GLU A 223 3.71 13.13 1.79
C GLU A 223 2.91 13.32 3.09
N GLU A 224 3.22 14.37 3.84
CA GLU A 224 2.68 14.60 5.19
C GLU A 224 1.20 15.04 5.18
N ALA A 225 0.73 15.73 4.13
CA ALA A 225 -0.65 16.19 4.03
C ALA A 225 -1.65 15.05 3.75
N VAL A 226 -1.16 13.95 3.18
CA VAL A 226 -1.93 12.79 2.74
C VAL A 226 -2.35 11.92 3.93
N TRP A 227 -3.51 11.27 3.82
CA TRP A 227 -4.05 10.37 4.84
C TRP A 227 -4.03 8.92 4.34
N LEU A 228 -3.55 7.98 5.16
CA LEU A 228 -3.61 6.57 4.80
C LEU A 228 -4.98 5.96 5.07
N MET A 229 -5.50 5.24 4.08
CA MET A 229 -6.70 4.41 4.19
C MET A 229 -6.40 2.92 3.98
N PRO A 230 -7.25 2.00 4.48
CA PRO A 230 -7.20 0.60 4.13
C PRO A 230 -7.36 0.37 2.64
N ASP A 231 -6.60 -0.57 2.08
CA ASP A 231 -6.66 -0.82 0.64
C ASP A 231 -7.93 -1.56 0.22
N PHE A 232 -8.38 -1.35 -1.02
CA PHE A 232 -9.58 -1.97 -1.58
C PHE A 232 -9.60 -3.50 -1.46
N GLY A 233 -8.43 -4.15 -1.39
CA GLY A 233 -8.31 -5.59 -1.27
C GLY A 233 -8.71 -6.15 0.10
N PHE A 234 -8.91 -5.30 1.13
CA PHE A 234 -9.56 -5.75 2.37
C PHE A 234 -11.05 -6.04 2.18
N TRP A 235 -11.72 -5.33 1.25
CA TRP A 235 -13.06 -5.68 0.81
C TRP A 235 -13.03 -6.88 -0.14
N ALA A 236 -12.48 -6.68 -1.35
CA ALA A 236 -12.21 -7.70 -2.37
C ALA A 236 -11.48 -7.04 -3.57
N TRP A 237 -10.77 -7.83 -4.37
CA TRP A 237 -10.24 -7.41 -5.67
C TRP A 237 -10.65 -8.38 -6.78
N GLU A 238 -11.85 -8.15 -7.31
CA GLU A 238 -12.44 -8.93 -8.39
C GLU A 238 -12.11 -8.32 -9.75
N ASN A 239 -11.05 -8.79 -10.43
CA ASN A 239 -10.80 -8.44 -11.82
C ASN A 239 -10.78 -9.67 -12.74
N ILE A 240 -11.06 -9.48 -14.05
CA ILE A 240 -11.23 -10.58 -15.02
C ILE A 240 -9.97 -11.46 -15.12
N GLN A 241 -8.80 -10.89 -14.87
CA GLN A 241 -7.50 -11.57 -15.01
C GLN A 241 -6.99 -12.17 -13.69
N ASN A 242 -7.43 -11.63 -12.56
CA ASN A 242 -7.03 -11.93 -11.19
C ASN A 242 -8.23 -11.64 -10.26
N SER A 243 -8.98 -12.69 -9.94
CA SER A 243 -10.06 -12.61 -8.95
C SER A 243 -9.53 -13.00 -7.58
N ILE A 244 -9.42 -12.01 -6.70
CA ILE A 244 -9.16 -12.18 -5.27
C ILE A 244 -10.43 -11.79 -4.54
N GLY A 245 -11.16 -12.79 -4.06
CA GLY A 245 -12.41 -12.56 -3.31
C GLY A 245 -12.20 -11.87 -1.96
N PRO A 246 -13.20 -11.90 -1.07
CA PRO A 246 -13.13 -11.21 0.21
C PRO A 246 -11.92 -11.61 1.06
N TYR A 247 -11.29 -10.63 1.70
CA TYR A 247 -10.01 -10.84 2.40
C TYR A 247 -10.08 -11.96 3.44
N ASP A 248 -11.14 -12.00 4.24
CA ASP A 248 -11.35 -13.05 5.26
C ASP A 248 -11.50 -14.45 4.64
N GLN A 249 -12.15 -14.56 3.47
CA GLN A 249 -12.22 -15.82 2.74
C GLN A 249 -10.85 -16.25 2.22
N VAL A 250 -10.04 -15.31 1.72
CA VAL A 250 -8.66 -15.60 1.28
C VAL A 250 -7.83 -16.09 2.47
N VAL A 251 -7.88 -15.40 3.60
CA VAL A 251 -7.18 -15.78 4.84
C VAL A 251 -7.63 -17.17 5.32
N ASN A 252 -8.93 -17.48 5.23
CA ASN A 252 -9.44 -18.81 5.61
C ASN A 252 -8.96 -19.92 4.66
N ARG A 253 -8.82 -19.66 3.36
CA ARG A 253 -8.20 -20.62 2.43
C ARG A 253 -6.73 -20.84 2.78
N ILE A 254 -6.00 -19.76 3.01
CA ILE A 254 -4.60 -19.80 3.44
C ILE A 254 -4.46 -20.63 4.72
N LYS A 255 -5.25 -20.36 5.76
CA LYS A 255 -5.22 -21.12 7.03
C LYS A 255 -5.44 -22.62 6.86
N ARG A 256 -6.27 -23.04 5.89
CA ARG A 256 -6.53 -24.47 5.61
C ARG A 256 -5.40 -25.14 4.84
N ALA A 257 -4.65 -24.37 4.04
CA ALA A 257 -3.55 -24.85 3.22
C ALA A 257 -2.18 -24.71 3.90
N ASP A 258 -2.09 -23.89 4.96
CA ASP A 258 -0.90 -23.71 5.77
C ASP A 258 -0.52 -25.04 6.43
N ILE A 259 0.78 -25.37 6.39
CA ILE A 259 1.32 -26.64 6.88
C ILE A 259 2.12 -26.43 8.17
N PRO A 260 2.34 -27.48 8.99
CA PRO A 260 3.20 -27.39 10.16
C PRO A 260 4.58 -26.84 9.81
N TRP A 261 5.17 -26.05 10.72
CA TRP A 261 6.47 -25.40 10.48
C TRP A 261 7.57 -26.38 10.07
N SER A 262 7.62 -27.55 10.72
CA SER A 262 8.59 -28.62 10.44
C SER A 262 8.51 -29.21 9.03
N GLU A 263 7.40 -29.03 8.32
CA GLU A 263 7.19 -29.54 6.96
C GLU A 263 7.48 -28.49 5.87
N LYS A 264 7.69 -27.23 6.26
CA LYS A 264 7.96 -26.14 5.31
C LYS A 264 9.34 -26.28 4.70
N LYS A 265 9.45 -25.88 3.43
CA LYS A 265 10.72 -25.81 2.70
C LYS A 265 11.61 -24.71 3.32
N PRO A 266 12.88 -24.99 3.66
CA PRO A 266 13.82 -24.00 4.18
C PRO A 266 14.35 -23.11 3.05
N GLN A 267 13.45 -22.41 2.38
CA GLN A 267 13.72 -21.59 1.21
C GLN A 267 12.95 -20.26 1.31
N LEU A 268 13.51 -19.22 0.69
CA LEU A 268 12.91 -17.92 0.44
C LEU A 268 12.19 -17.94 -0.90
N VAL A 269 10.86 -17.76 -0.85
CA VAL A 269 10.03 -17.68 -2.06
C VAL A 269 9.65 -16.25 -2.42
N TRP A 270 9.70 -15.94 -3.71
CA TRP A 270 9.04 -14.77 -4.28
C TRP A 270 8.64 -15.00 -5.73
N ARG A 271 7.46 -14.48 -6.08
CA ARG A 271 6.92 -14.42 -7.44
C ARG A 271 6.40 -13.01 -7.72
N GLY A 272 6.85 -12.39 -8.81
CA GLY A 272 6.38 -11.06 -9.22
C GLY A 272 6.91 -10.60 -10.57
N LYS A 273 6.46 -9.44 -11.05
CA LYS A 273 6.96 -8.82 -12.28
C LYS A 273 8.16 -7.91 -11.99
N PRO A 274 9.36 -8.18 -12.54
CA PRO A 274 10.51 -7.30 -12.36
C PRO A 274 10.24 -5.85 -12.78
N SER A 275 9.53 -5.62 -13.88
CA SER A 275 9.24 -4.30 -14.48
C SER A 275 8.52 -3.30 -13.56
N PHE A 276 7.88 -3.75 -12.48
CA PHE A 276 7.13 -2.86 -11.58
C PHE A 276 8.03 -2.09 -10.62
N ALA A 277 9.22 -2.61 -10.32
CA ALA A 277 10.28 -1.93 -9.57
C ALA A 277 11.62 -2.48 -10.05
N PRO A 278 12.06 -2.14 -11.28
CA PRO A 278 13.07 -2.91 -12.01
C PRO A 278 14.38 -3.07 -11.25
N LYS A 279 14.88 -1.99 -10.63
CA LYS A 279 16.13 -2.03 -9.87
C LYS A 279 15.99 -2.89 -8.61
N LEU A 280 14.94 -2.62 -7.81
CA LEU A 280 14.70 -3.26 -6.52
C LEU A 280 14.39 -4.77 -6.65
N ARG A 281 13.47 -5.14 -7.55
CA ARG A 281 13.08 -6.54 -7.75
C ARG A 281 14.20 -7.37 -8.36
N ARG A 282 15.02 -6.77 -9.25
CA ARG A 282 16.22 -7.45 -9.76
C ARG A 282 17.28 -7.62 -8.69
N ALA A 283 17.45 -6.65 -7.78
CA ALA A 283 18.38 -6.80 -6.66
C ALA A 283 18.03 -8.01 -5.79
N LEU A 284 16.74 -8.24 -5.46
CA LEU A 284 16.29 -9.47 -4.80
C LEU A 284 16.63 -10.72 -5.62
N MET A 285 16.30 -10.73 -6.91
CA MET A 285 16.55 -11.88 -7.79
C MET A 285 18.04 -12.23 -7.87
N GLU A 286 18.91 -11.23 -7.98
CA GLU A 286 20.36 -11.44 -7.99
C GLU A 286 20.89 -11.89 -6.61
N ALA A 287 20.42 -11.29 -5.51
CA ALA A 287 20.83 -11.67 -4.16
C ALA A 287 20.46 -13.13 -3.80
N ALA A 288 19.37 -13.64 -4.36
CA ALA A 288 18.92 -15.02 -4.17
C ALA A 288 19.41 -15.98 -5.28
N ARG A 289 20.09 -15.49 -6.32
CA ARG A 289 20.51 -16.30 -7.47
C ARG A 289 21.56 -17.32 -7.04
N ASP A 290 21.38 -18.56 -7.51
CA ASP A 290 22.26 -19.71 -7.23
C ASP A 290 22.41 -20.05 -5.73
N GLN A 291 21.60 -19.43 -4.85
CA GLN A 291 21.55 -19.78 -3.44
C GLN A 291 20.67 -21.02 -3.23
N PRO A 292 21.09 -22.00 -2.42
CA PRO A 292 20.30 -23.22 -2.20
C PRO A 292 18.95 -22.93 -1.52
N TRP A 293 18.88 -21.83 -0.75
CA TRP A 293 17.66 -21.34 -0.13
C TRP A 293 16.83 -20.43 -1.06
N GLY A 294 17.31 -20.05 -2.23
CA GLY A 294 16.64 -19.10 -3.12
C GLY A 294 15.64 -19.75 -4.07
N ASP A 295 14.33 -19.56 -3.84
CA ASP A 295 13.28 -19.80 -4.84
C ASP A 295 12.60 -18.47 -5.23
N VAL A 296 13.39 -17.57 -5.80
CA VAL A 296 12.94 -16.24 -6.26
C VAL A 296 12.88 -16.24 -7.78
N LYS A 297 11.69 -16.00 -8.35
CA LYS A 297 11.48 -16.02 -9.81
C LYS A 297 10.49 -14.96 -10.27
N GLN A 298 10.69 -14.45 -11.48
CA GLN A 298 9.68 -13.64 -12.17
C GLN A 298 8.44 -14.48 -12.50
N VAL A 299 7.29 -13.82 -12.58
CA VAL A 299 6.08 -14.38 -13.18
C VAL A 299 6.02 -14.00 -14.66
N ASP A 300 5.84 -15.00 -15.51
CA ASP A 300 5.50 -14.81 -16.93
C ASP A 300 4.01 -15.12 -17.12
N TRP A 301 3.21 -14.09 -17.40
CA TRP A 301 1.76 -14.24 -17.58
C TRP A 301 1.38 -14.76 -18.98
N ASP A 302 2.22 -14.50 -19.97
CA ASP A 302 1.99 -14.92 -21.36
C ASP A 302 2.18 -16.44 -21.46
N GLN A 303 3.22 -16.96 -20.81
CA GLN A 303 3.52 -18.39 -20.74
C GLN A 303 2.90 -19.10 -19.52
N ARG A 304 2.31 -18.33 -18.59
CA ARG A 304 1.79 -18.80 -17.30
C ARG A 304 2.81 -19.62 -16.49
N THR A 305 4.07 -19.22 -16.52
CA THR A 305 5.14 -19.89 -15.77
C THR A 305 5.42 -19.16 -14.45
N ASN A 306 5.89 -19.93 -13.46
CA ASN A 306 6.20 -19.47 -12.10
C ASN A 306 5.03 -18.82 -11.33
N ILE A 307 3.79 -18.90 -11.82
CA ILE A 307 2.62 -18.48 -11.06
C ILE A 307 2.41 -19.49 -9.92
N ILE A 308 2.40 -19.01 -8.69
CA ILE A 308 2.00 -19.81 -7.53
C ILE A 308 0.80 -19.15 -6.84
N PRO A 309 -0.23 -19.92 -6.46
CA PRO A 309 -1.33 -19.46 -5.61
C PRO A 309 -0.84 -18.81 -4.31
N MET A 310 -1.68 -17.98 -3.69
CA MET A 310 -1.29 -17.29 -2.46
C MET A 310 -1.05 -18.28 -1.31
N GLU A 311 -1.92 -19.29 -1.19
CA GLU A 311 -1.81 -20.38 -0.24
C GLU A 311 -0.55 -21.23 -0.41
N ASP A 312 -0.04 -21.40 -1.65
CA ASP A 312 1.15 -22.21 -1.90
C ASP A 312 2.45 -21.52 -1.47
N HIS A 313 2.42 -20.21 -1.22
CA HIS A 313 3.54 -19.55 -0.55
C HIS A 313 3.73 -20.06 0.88
N CYS A 314 2.68 -20.60 1.52
CA CYS A 314 2.76 -21.12 2.88
C CYS A 314 3.55 -22.43 2.97
N GLN A 315 3.94 -23.04 1.85
CA GLN A 315 4.84 -24.19 1.84
C GLN A 315 6.31 -23.82 2.16
N TYR A 316 6.64 -22.53 2.23
CA TYR A 316 7.99 -22.02 2.41
C TYR A 316 8.17 -21.40 3.79
N MET A 317 9.34 -21.58 4.40
CA MET A 317 9.68 -20.95 5.68
C MET A 317 9.79 -19.43 5.55
N PHE A 318 10.28 -18.93 4.41
CA PHE A 318 10.52 -17.51 4.20
C PHE A 318 9.79 -17.03 2.94
N ILE A 319 9.12 -15.88 3.04
CA ILE A 319 8.44 -15.24 1.92
C ILE A 319 8.98 -13.82 1.79
N ALA A 320 9.56 -13.48 0.64
CA ALA A 320 10.04 -12.13 0.42
C ALA A 320 8.87 -11.17 0.17
N HIS A 321 8.93 -9.98 0.74
CA HIS A 321 8.06 -8.85 0.40
C HIS A 321 8.88 -7.77 -0.30
N VAL A 322 8.40 -7.34 -1.46
CA VAL A 322 9.08 -6.35 -2.30
C VAL A 322 8.07 -5.36 -2.88
N GLU A 323 8.38 -4.09 -2.75
CA GLU A 323 7.61 -2.99 -3.33
C GLU A 323 7.47 -3.11 -4.86
N GLY A 324 6.45 -2.46 -5.39
CA GLY A 324 6.15 -2.37 -6.82
C GLY A 324 6.32 -0.95 -7.30
N ARG A 325 5.32 -0.44 -8.06
CA ARG A 325 5.26 0.98 -8.40
C ARG A 325 5.31 1.84 -7.14
N SER A 326 4.59 1.42 -6.09
CA SER A 326 4.68 1.91 -4.73
C SER A 326 4.69 0.75 -3.73
N TYR A 327 3.71 0.66 -2.84
CA TYR A 327 3.49 -0.49 -1.98
C TYR A 327 3.18 -1.76 -2.78
N SER A 328 3.22 -2.92 -2.12
CA SER A 328 2.66 -4.15 -2.68
C SER A 328 1.51 -4.66 -1.83
N ALA A 329 0.30 -4.63 -2.39
CA ALA A 329 -0.92 -5.14 -1.76
C ALA A 329 -0.86 -6.64 -1.38
N SER A 330 0.18 -7.35 -1.82
CA SER A 330 0.41 -8.77 -1.53
C SER A 330 0.84 -9.05 -0.08
N LEU A 331 1.38 -8.06 0.64
CA LEU A 331 1.93 -8.25 1.99
C LEU A 331 0.92 -8.88 2.95
N LYS A 332 -0.28 -8.29 3.05
CA LYS A 332 -1.35 -8.76 3.94
C LYS A 332 -1.79 -10.20 3.70
N TYR A 333 -1.62 -10.72 2.47
CA TYR A 333 -1.92 -12.11 2.15
C TYR A 333 -0.77 -13.02 2.54
N ARG A 334 0.48 -12.60 2.31
CA ARG A 334 1.68 -13.35 2.71
C ARG A 334 1.79 -13.46 4.24
N GLN A 335 1.44 -12.40 4.96
CA GLN A 335 1.36 -12.37 6.42
C GLN A 335 0.26 -13.29 7.00
N ALA A 336 -0.61 -13.86 6.16
CA ALA A 336 -1.55 -14.88 6.59
C ALA A 336 -0.94 -16.30 6.63
N CYS A 337 0.24 -16.53 6.05
CA CYS A 337 0.96 -17.79 6.23
C CYS A 337 1.73 -17.79 7.56
N ASN A 338 1.89 -18.95 8.20
CA ASN A 338 2.88 -19.14 9.26
C ASN A 338 4.29 -19.26 8.63
N SER A 339 4.78 -18.16 8.09
CA SER A 339 6.06 -18.03 7.41
C SER A 339 6.73 -16.73 7.85
N VAL A 340 8.06 -16.68 7.82
CA VAL A 340 8.81 -15.45 8.09
C VAL A 340 8.71 -14.55 6.87
N ILE A 341 8.21 -13.32 7.09
CA ILE A 341 8.25 -12.29 6.06
C ILE A 341 9.64 -11.66 6.06
N VAL A 342 10.29 -11.65 4.90
CA VAL A 342 11.56 -10.95 4.68
C VAL A 342 11.28 -9.73 3.82
N ALA A 343 11.38 -8.54 4.39
CA ALA A 343 11.09 -7.29 3.68
C ALA A 343 12.33 -6.40 3.65
N HIS A 344 12.58 -5.78 2.51
CA HIS A 344 13.56 -4.73 2.44
C HIS A 344 13.08 -3.50 3.23
N LYS A 345 14.00 -2.61 3.59
CA LYS A 345 13.66 -1.27 4.10
C LYS A 345 12.66 -0.59 3.15
N LEU A 346 11.42 -0.46 3.64
CA LEU A 346 10.32 0.08 2.85
C LEU A 346 10.55 1.58 2.60
N GLN A 347 9.92 2.07 1.53
CA GLN A 347 9.85 3.49 1.20
C GLN A 347 8.41 3.98 1.32
N TYR A 348 7.44 3.11 1.03
CA TYR A 348 6.02 3.38 1.11
C TYR A 348 5.42 2.79 2.38
N ILE A 349 4.56 3.58 3.00
CA ILE A 349 3.90 3.28 4.25
C ILE A 349 2.45 2.96 3.93
N GLN A 350 1.97 1.80 4.40
CA GLN A 350 0.55 1.49 4.51
C GLN A 350 0.12 1.61 5.98
N HIS A 351 -1.19 1.74 6.21
CA HIS A 351 -1.75 2.00 7.54
C HIS A 351 -1.30 0.99 8.64
N HIS A 352 -1.04 -0.27 8.29
CA HIS A 352 -0.62 -1.31 9.22
C HIS A 352 0.91 -1.49 9.33
N HIS A 353 1.72 -0.79 8.53
CA HIS A 353 3.19 -0.94 8.55
C HIS A 353 3.81 -0.45 9.87
N TYR A 354 3.13 0.41 10.62
CA TYR A 354 3.53 0.85 11.97
C TYR A 354 3.67 -0.29 12.99
N LEU A 355 3.13 -1.46 12.67
CA LEU A 355 3.12 -2.65 13.51
C LEU A 355 4.27 -3.62 13.18
N LEU A 356 5.08 -3.30 12.17
CA LEU A 356 6.25 -4.09 11.79
C LEU A 356 7.34 -3.92 12.86
N VAL A 357 7.82 -5.05 13.40
CA VAL A 357 8.88 -5.10 14.41
C VAL A 357 10.06 -5.90 13.88
N PRO A 358 11.21 -5.25 13.60
CA PRO A 358 12.34 -5.88 12.91
C PRO A 358 13.26 -6.70 13.82
N ASP A 359 13.18 -6.52 15.15
CA ASP A 359 14.08 -7.18 16.11
C ASP A 359 13.44 -7.40 17.50
N GLY A 360 14.19 -8.07 18.38
CA GLY A 360 13.78 -8.33 19.76
C GLY A 360 12.76 -9.48 19.91
N PRO A 361 12.18 -9.65 21.12
CA PRO A 361 11.27 -10.76 21.41
C PRO A 361 9.95 -10.72 20.62
N GLN A 362 9.52 -9.52 20.20
CA GLN A 362 8.29 -9.30 19.44
C GLN A 362 8.53 -9.19 17.93
N GLN A 363 9.75 -9.48 17.46
CA GLN A 363 10.10 -9.47 16.04
C GLN A 363 9.08 -10.28 15.23
N ASN A 364 8.47 -9.64 14.22
CA ASN A 364 7.41 -10.23 13.40
C ASN A 364 7.72 -10.22 11.89
N TYR A 365 8.87 -9.67 11.50
CA TYR A 365 9.44 -9.79 10.17
C TYR A 365 10.97 -9.66 10.25
N VAL A 366 11.64 -9.95 9.14
CA VAL A 366 13.07 -9.73 8.97
C VAL A 366 13.26 -8.55 8.04
N GLU A 367 13.86 -7.47 8.55
CA GLU A 367 14.26 -6.33 7.74
C GLU A 367 15.65 -6.55 7.13
N VAL A 368 15.76 -6.29 5.83
CA VAL A 368 17.01 -6.29 5.05
C VAL A 368 17.22 -4.91 4.40
N GLU A 369 18.43 -4.61 3.96
CA GLU A 369 18.75 -3.41 3.21
C GLU A 369 17.90 -3.26 1.95
N ARG A 370 17.69 -2.01 1.51
CA ARG A 370 16.78 -1.72 0.40
C ARG A 370 17.17 -2.44 -0.89
N ASP A 371 18.46 -2.66 -1.12
CA ASP A 371 18.99 -3.37 -2.28
C ASP A 371 19.30 -4.85 -2.01
N PHE A 372 18.86 -5.40 -0.87
CA PHE A 372 19.07 -6.79 -0.48
C PHE A 372 20.55 -7.18 -0.31
N SER A 373 21.46 -6.22 -0.14
CA SER A 373 22.90 -6.51 -0.01
C SER A 373 23.25 -7.39 1.18
N ASP A 374 22.45 -7.35 2.25
CA ASP A 374 22.61 -8.13 3.49
C ASP A 374 21.63 -9.33 3.58
N LEU A 375 20.97 -9.71 2.47
CA LEU A 375 19.94 -10.75 2.49
C LEU A 375 20.48 -12.11 2.99
N SER A 376 21.64 -12.54 2.49
CA SER A 376 22.29 -13.80 2.92
C SER A 376 22.67 -13.73 4.40
N ASP A 377 23.30 -12.63 4.84
CA ASP A 377 23.70 -12.40 6.24
C ASP A 377 22.53 -12.45 7.22
N LYS A 378 21.33 -12.04 6.78
CA LYS A 378 20.10 -12.07 7.59
C LYS A 378 19.38 -13.41 7.56
N LEU A 379 19.47 -14.13 6.44
CA LEU A 379 18.71 -15.37 6.25
C LEU A 379 19.44 -16.62 6.74
N GLU A 380 20.76 -16.70 6.55
CA GLU A 380 21.57 -17.87 6.93
C GLU A 380 21.50 -18.19 8.43
N PRO A 381 21.57 -17.21 9.36
CA PRO A 381 21.38 -17.49 10.78
C PRO A 381 20.02 -18.08 11.12
N LEU A 382 18.96 -17.68 10.39
CA LEU A 382 17.60 -18.19 10.59
C LEU A 382 17.41 -19.59 10.02
N LEU A 383 18.13 -19.93 8.97
CA LEU A 383 18.21 -21.30 8.45
C LEU A 383 18.97 -22.22 9.40
N ALA A 384 19.99 -21.70 10.08
CA ALA A 384 20.79 -22.43 11.07
C ALA A 384 20.06 -22.62 12.42
N ASP A 385 19.19 -21.68 12.81
CA ASP A 385 18.30 -21.78 13.97
C ASP A 385 16.82 -21.69 13.57
N PRO A 386 16.21 -22.82 13.16
CA PRO A 386 14.79 -22.86 12.79
C PRO A 386 13.84 -22.45 13.91
N SER A 387 14.24 -22.52 15.17
CA SER A 387 13.39 -22.15 16.32
C SER A 387 13.23 -20.63 16.41
N LEU A 388 14.29 -19.88 16.10
CA LEU A 388 14.24 -18.43 16.00
C LEU A 388 13.34 -17.99 14.83
N ALA A 389 13.48 -18.62 13.67
CA ALA A 389 12.64 -18.36 12.51
C ALA A 389 11.15 -18.67 12.80
N GLU A 390 10.86 -19.81 13.44
CA GLU A 390 9.50 -20.19 13.83
C GLU A 390 8.88 -19.18 14.81
N ARG A 391 9.66 -18.67 15.76
CA ARG A 391 9.20 -17.62 16.69
C ARG A 391 8.77 -16.35 15.94
N ILE A 392 9.56 -15.91 14.96
CA ILE A 392 9.24 -14.72 14.15
C ILE A 392 7.98 -14.96 13.32
N ALA A 393 7.84 -16.12 12.68
CA ALA A 393 6.65 -16.49 11.93
C ALA A 393 5.39 -16.53 12.82
N ASN A 394 5.49 -17.12 14.01
CA ASN A 394 4.41 -17.16 15.00
C ASN A 394 4.04 -15.75 15.52
N ASN A 395 5.03 -14.87 15.74
CA ASN A 395 4.78 -13.46 16.07
C ASN A 395 4.03 -12.74 14.94
N SER A 396 4.42 -12.98 13.68
CA SER A 396 3.73 -12.44 12.50
C SER A 396 2.27 -12.87 12.45
N VAL A 397 2.00 -14.17 12.64
CA VAL A 397 0.64 -14.72 12.70
C VAL A 397 -0.20 -14.08 13.80
N ARG A 398 0.32 -14.03 15.04
CA ARG A 398 -0.40 -13.42 16.18
C ARG A 398 -0.69 -11.95 15.96
N THR A 399 0.25 -11.23 15.35
CA THR A 399 0.13 -9.79 15.08
C THR A 399 -0.86 -9.56 13.94
N PHE A 400 -0.55 -10.05 12.75
CA PHE A 400 -1.24 -9.65 11.53
C PHE A 400 -2.48 -10.51 11.26
N ARG A 401 -2.31 -11.84 11.18
CA ARG A 401 -3.40 -12.77 10.82
C ARG A 401 -4.51 -12.86 11.85
N GLU A 402 -4.17 -12.75 13.13
CA GLU A 402 -5.11 -12.99 14.24
C GLU A 402 -5.67 -11.71 14.86
N ARG A 403 -5.03 -10.56 14.62
CA ARG A 403 -5.39 -9.31 15.30
C ARG A 403 -5.50 -8.13 14.34
N TYR A 404 -4.39 -7.64 13.81
CA TYR A 404 -4.32 -6.31 13.19
C TYR A 404 -4.76 -6.23 11.73
N LEU A 405 -4.90 -7.35 11.01
CA LEU A 405 -5.46 -7.38 9.66
C LEU A 405 -6.88 -7.97 9.63
N THR A 406 -7.52 -8.12 10.79
CA THR A 406 -8.87 -8.68 10.88
C THR A 406 -9.94 -7.69 10.41
N LYS A 407 -11.15 -8.18 10.12
CA LYS A 407 -12.29 -7.32 9.76
C LYS A 407 -12.60 -6.28 10.84
N ALA A 408 -12.48 -6.68 12.11
CA ALA A 408 -12.61 -5.79 13.25
C ALA A 408 -11.56 -4.66 13.23
N ALA A 409 -10.29 -5.00 12.96
CA ALA A 409 -9.21 -4.02 12.87
C ALA A 409 -9.43 -3.02 11.73
N GLU A 410 -9.82 -3.50 10.54
CA GLU A 410 -10.14 -2.64 9.39
C GLU A 410 -11.29 -1.68 9.70
N ALA A 411 -12.40 -2.17 10.27
CA ALA A 411 -13.54 -1.35 10.64
C ALA A 411 -13.19 -0.33 11.74
N CYS A 412 -12.38 -0.71 12.73
CA CYS A 412 -11.86 0.21 13.74
C CYS A 412 -10.94 1.28 13.12
N TYR A 413 -10.09 0.94 12.16
CA TYR A 413 -9.22 1.91 11.49
C TYR A 413 -10.04 2.94 10.71
N TRP A 414 -11.03 2.51 9.92
CA TRP A 414 -11.93 3.44 9.21
C TRP A 414 -12.61 4.42 10.15
N ARG A 415 -13.20 3.93 11.24
CA ARG A 415 -13.87 4.79 12.24
C ARG A 415 -12.91 5.76 12.91
N ARG A 416 -11.68 5.31 13.20
CA ARG A 416 -10.65 6.20 13.75
C ARG A 416 -10.18 7.24 12.74
N LEU A 417 -10.08 6.89 11.45
CA LEU A 417 -9.79 7.82 10.36
C LEU A 417 -10.87 8.91 10.28
N PHE A 418 -12.16 8.55 10.31
CA PHE A 418 -13.27 9.52 10.31
C PHE A 418 -13.18 10.47 11.50
N GLU A 419 -12.93 9.94 12.70
CA GLU A 419 -12.79 10.74 13.92
C GLU A 419 -11.59 11.70 13.85
N GLY A 420 -10.43 11.21 13.43
CA GLY A 420 -9.21 12.01 13.30
C GLY A 420 -9.37 13.13 12.27
N TYR A 421 -9.85 12.77 11.08
CA TYR A 421 -10.13 13.72 9.99
C TYR A 421 -11.19 14.75 10.39
N GLY A 422 -12.31 14.31 10.98
CA GLY A 422 -13.37 15.20 11.47
C GLY A 422 -12.93 16.12 12.60
N SER A 423 -11.91 15.75 13.39
CA SER A 423 -11.36 16.62 14.43
C SER A 423 -10.58 17.81 13.88
N VAL A 424 -10.13 17.75 12.62
CA VAL A 424 -9.42 18.83 11.93
C VAL A 424 -10.20 19.42 10.76
N TRP A 425 -11.36 18.85 10.41
CA TRP A 425 -12.27 19.46 9.46
C TRP A 425 -12.82 20.78 10.03
N ASN A 426 -12.80 21.87 9.26
CA ASN A 426 -13.23 23.21 9.69
C ASN A 426 -14.23 23.82 8.70
N SER A 427 -15.06 22.99 8.09
CA SER A 427 -16.08 23.42 7.14
C SER A 427 -17.41 22.70 7.40
N SER A 428 -18.48 23.21 6.80
CA SER A 428 -19.77 22.51 6.71
C SER A 428 -19.82 21.64 5.45
N VAL A 429 -20.58 20.55 5.48
CA VAL A 429 -20.85 19.71 4.30
C VAL A 429 -22.19 20.13 3.70
N PRO A 430 -22.23 20.84 2.56
CA PRO A 430 -23.49 21.23 1.93
C PRO A 430 -24.12 20.03 1.20
N VAL A 431 -25.27 19.59 1.70
CA VAL A 431 -26.03 18.47 1.08
C VAL A 431 -26.80 18.91 -0.16
N TRP A 432 -27.26 20.17 -0.19
CA TRP A 432 -28.02 20.76 -1.30
C TRP A 432 -27.14 21.72 -2.11
N SER A 433 -27.29 21.71 -3.44
CA SER A 433 -26.70 22.69 -4.33
C SER A 433 -27.76 23.67 -4.82
N GLU A 434 -27.65 24.92 -4.41
CA GLU A 434 -28.52 25.99 -4.93
C GLU A 434 -28.29 26.28 -6.42
N ALA A 435 -27.05 26.15 -6.90
CA ALA A 435 -26.74 26.41 -8.31
C ALA A 435 -27.42 25.41 -9.27
N TYR A 436 -27.54 24.14 -8.84
CA TYR A 436 -28.11 23.05 -9.64
C TYR A 436 -29.52 22.65 -9.19
N GLN A 437 -30.03 23.24 -8.10
CA GLN A 437 -31.33 22.95 -7.49
C GLN A 437 -31.54 21.44 -7.24
N ARG A 438 -30.56 20.78 -6.61
CA ARG A 438 -30.58 19.34 -6.30
C ARG A 438 -29.60 18.95 -5.20
N GLU A 439 -29.69 17.71 -4.75
CA GLU A 439 -28.70 17.10 -3.84
C GLU A 439 -27.31 17.03 -4.49
N ARG A 440 -26.29 17.32 -3.69
CA ARG A 440 -24.88 17.42 -4.11
C ARG A 440 -24.16 16.08 -4.18
N GLY A 441 -24.77 15.02 -3.66
CA GLY A 441 -24.24 13.67 -3.68
C GLY A 441 -25.36 12.65 -3.75
N LEU A 442 -25.06 11.49 -4.34
CA LEU A 442 -25.96 10.35 -4.38
C LEU A 442 -25.65 9.41 -3.22
N ARG A 443 -26.68 8.97 -2.50
CA ARG A 443 -26.57 7.93 -1.46
C ARG A 443 -25.82 6.71 -1.99
N TYR A 444 -24.88 6.20 -1.20
CA TYR A 444 -24.04 5.07 -1.60
C TYR A 444 -24.86 3.85 -2.04
N GLU A 445 -25.97 3.57 -1.37
CA GLU A 445 -26.86 2.46 -1.72
C GLU A 445 -27.42 2.59 -3.14
N SER A 446 -27.79 3.81 -3.56
CA SER A 446 -28.26 4.07 -4.92
C SER A 446 -27.10 4.12 -5.93
N PHE A 447 -25.97 4.73 -5.56
CA PHE A 447 -24.77 4.76 -6.39
C PHE A 447 -24.32 3.35 -6.75
N LEU A 448 -24.28 2.42 -5.79
CA LEU A 448 -23.85 1.03 -5.99
C LEU A 448 -24.69 0.27 -7.03
N LEU A 449 -25.96 0.65 -7.22
CA LEU A 449 -26.90 0.02 -8.15
C LEU A 449 -26.84 0.60 -9.57
N MET A 450 -26.06 1.65 -9.80
CA MET A 450 -25.94 2.25 -11.13
C MET A 450 -25.25 1.31 -12.12
N ASP A 451 -25.59 1.48 -13.40
CA ASP A 451 -24.85 0.83 -14.48
C ASP A 451 -23.37 1.22 -14.45
N SER A 452 -22.50 0.25 -14.74
CA SER A 452 -21.05 0.45 -14.61
C SER A 452 -20.52 1.59 -15.47
N GLN A 453 -21.08 1.79 -16.67
CA GLN A 453 -20.70 2.90 -17.56
C GLN A 453 -21.07 4.27 -16.98
N LEU A 454 -22.18 4.37 -16.24
CA LEU A 454 -22.60 5.61 -15.59
C LEU A 454 -21.73 5.96 -14.38
N MET A 455 -21.03 4.98 -13.79
CA MET A 455 -20.07 5.19 -12.71
C MET A 455 -18.69 5.68 -13.20
N PHE A 456 -18.40 5.66 -14.51
CA PHE A 456 -17.05 5.99 -15.00
C PHE A 456 -16.70 7.47 -14.93
N GLU A 457 -17.66 8.34 -15.20
CA GLU A 457 -17.51 9.80 -15.12
C GLU A 457 -18.68 10.36 -14.30
N PHE A 458 -18.90 9.76 -13.13
CA PHE A 458 -20.02 10.10 -12.27
C PHE A 458 -19.82 11.47 -11.65
N ASP A 459 -20.85 12.31 -11.73
CA ASP A 459 -20.97 13.60 -11.05
C ASP A 459 -22.44 13.82 -10.72
N ALA A 460 -22.78 13.84 -9.43
CA ALA A 460 -24.16 13.96 -8.94
C ALA A 460 -24.86 15.23 -9.45
N LEU A 461 -24.10 16.30 -9.71
CA LEU A 461 -24.64 17.57 -10.20
C LEU A 461 -24.93 17.54 -11.71
N ARG A 462 -24.34 16.59 -12.45
CA ARG A 462 -24.50 16.47 -13.91
C ARG A 462 -25.45 15.35 -14.34
N LEU A 463 -26.06 14.62 -13.40
CA LEU A 463 -27.04 13.58 -13.73
C LEU A 463 -28.25 14.17 -14.48
N SER A 464 -28.43 13.82 -15.75
CA SER A 464 -29.70 14.02 -16.43
C SER A 464 -30.65 12.90 -16.02
N TYR A 465 -31.69 13.22 -15.25
CA TYR A 465 -32.80 12.30 -14.96
C TYR A 465 -33.75 12.21 -16.14
#